data_AF-A0A1Z2L398-F1
#
_entry.id   AF-A0A1Z2L398-F1
#
_cell.length_a   1.000
_cell.length_b   1.000
_cell.length_c   1.000
_cell.angle_alpha   90.00
_cell.angle_beta   90.00
_cell.angle_gamma   90.00
#
_symmetry.space_group_name_H-M   'P 1'
#
loop_
_entity.id
_entity.type
_entity.pdbx_description
1 polymer ?
#
loop_
_entity_poly.entity_id
_entity_poly.type
_entity_poly.pdbx_seq_one_letter_code
_entity_poly.pdbx_strand_id
1 'polypeptide(L)' 'MAVRFYDPTGARHGIPTYPWSLAPDGLATRRQLRDQGLRPGGQEIAAQVMWFNPGGAGCGSRTSTPSRGRSRFAR' A
#
# COMPACT_ATOMS: atom_id res chain seq x y z
N MET A 1 8.36 4.22 -15.46
CA MET A 1 7.51 3.07 -15.85
C MET A 1 6.63 2.62 -14.68
N ALA A 2 5.82 3.53 -14.11
CA ALA A 2 5.02 3.29 -12.89
C ALA A 2 3.50 3.31 -13.14
N VAL A 3 3.06 3.84 -14.28
CA VAL A 3 1.63 4.08 -14.60
C VAL A 3 0.81 2.79 -14.68
N ARG A 4 1.44 1.65 -15.01
CA ARG A 4 0.74 0.36 -15.21
C ARG A 4 0.03 -0.17 -13.96
N PHE A 5 0.44 0.28 -12.78
CA PHE A 5 -0.08 -0.17 -11.49
C PHE A 5 -0.91 0.91 -10.77
N TYR A 6 -1.20 2.02 -11.44
CA TYR A 6 -2.04 3.07 -10.87
C TYR A 6 -3.51 2.76 -11.15
N ASP A 7 -4.22 2.35 -10.11
CA ASP A 7 -5.66 2.10 -10.08
C ASP A 7 -6.22 2.59 -8.74
N PRO A 8 -6.45 3.91 -8.59
CA PRO A 8 -6.98 4.47 -7.34
C PRO A 8 -8.42 4.01 -7.05
N THR A 9 -9.13 3.50 -8.05
CA THR A 9 -10.51 3.03 -7.95
C THR A 9 -10.64 1.57 -7.54
N GLY A 10 -9.56 0.77 -7.65
CA GLY A 10 -9.60 -0.67 -7.43
C GLY A 10 -10.38 -1.45 -8.49
N ALA A 11 -10.60 -0.85 -9.66
CA ALA A 11 -11.39 -1.46 -10.74
C ALA A 11 -10.75 -2.75 -11.30
N ARG A 12 -9.42 -2.87 -11.23
CA ARG A 12 -8.66 -4.01 -11.75
C ARG A 12 -8.33 -5.04 -10.67
N HIS A 13 -8.09 -4.59 -9.45
CA HIS A 13 -7.55 -5.43 -8.37
C HIS A 13 -8.50 -5.60 -7.17
N GLY A 14 -9.71 -5.03 -7.24
CA GLY A 14 -10.71 -5.04 -6.17
C GLY A 14 -10.41 -4.06 -5.03
N ILE A 15 -9.17 -3.61 -4.89
CA ILE A 15 -8.73 -2.61 -3.92
C ILE A 15 -7.88 -1.53 -4.60
N PRO A 16 -7.92 -0.28 -4.11
CA PRO A 16 -7.07 0.79 -4.60
C PRO A 16 -5.61 0.35 -4.68
N THR A 17 -5.03 0.39 -5.88
CA THR A 17 -3.66 -0.02 -6.12
C THR A 17 -2.83 1.16 -6.61
N TYR A 18 -1.68 1.35 -6.00
CA TYR A 18 -0.78 2.45 -6.30
C TYR A 18 0.61 1.91 -6.67
N PRO A 19 1.34 2.55 -7.59
CA PRO A 19 2.75 2.25 -7.75
C PRO A 19 3.55 2.72 -6.53
N TRP A 20 4.72 2.12 -6.33
CA TRP A 20 5.67 2.57 -5.31
C TRP A 20 5.99 4.07 -5.44
N SER A 21 6.09 4.75 -4.30
CA SER A 21 6.17 6.22 -4.13
C SER A 21 4.93 7.04 -4.47
N LEU A 22 3.85 6.44 -4.99
CA LEU A 22 2.62 7.16 -5.35
C LEU A 22 1.43 6.85 -4.44
N ALA A 23 1.68 6.13 -3.34
CA ALA A 23 0.64 5.87 -2.38
C ALA A 23 0.29 7.15 -1.60
N PRO A 24 -1.00 7.47 -1.42
CA PRO A 24 -1.42 8.65 -0.68
C PRO A 24 -1.00 8.55 0.80
N ASP A 25 -0.75 9.72 1.39
CA ASP A 25 -0.52 9.86 2.83
C ASP A 25 -1.77 9.40 3.59
N GLY A 26 -1.57 8.62 4.67
CA GLY A 26 -2.65 8.03 5.47
C GLY A 26 -2.79 6.52 5.37
N LEU A 27 -2.02 5.86 4.50
CA LEU A 27 -1.91 4.40 4.42
C LEU A 27 -0.68 3.87 5.18
N ALA A 28 -0.84 2.99 6.14
CA ALA A 28 0.29 2.35 6.82
C ALA A 28 0.31 0.85 6.57
N THR A 29 1.51 0.26 6.50
CA THR A 29 1.62 -1.21 6.51
C THR A 29 1.12 -1.75 7.86
N ARG A 30 0.62 -2.99 7.86
CA ARG A 30 0.23 -3.69 9.11
C ARG A 30 1.34 -3.71 10.16
N ARG A 31 2.61 -3.80 9.74
CA ARG A 31 3.77 -3.72 10.63
C ARG A 31 3.93 -2.32 11.25
N GLN A 32 3.86 -1.27 10.43
CA GLN A 32 3.94 0.11 10.92
C GLN A 32 2.84 0.45 11.92
N LEU A 33 1.62 -0.06 11.72
CA LEU A 33 0.52 0.09 12.69
C LEU A 33 0.80 -0.63 14.02
N ARG A 34 1.41 -1.82 13.95
CA ARG A 34 1.84 -2.56 15.14
C ARG A 34 2.89 -1.77 15.93
N ASP A 35 3.87 -1.19 15.23
CA ASP A 35 4.93 -0.39 15.85
C ASP A 35 4.38 0.91 16.48
N GLN A 36 3.33 1.48 15.91
CA GLN A 36 2.66 2.67 16.44
C GLN A 36 1.68 2.38 17.60
N GLY A 37 1.49 1.11 18.00
CA GLY A 37 0.48 0.73 18.99
C GLY A 37 -0.96 0.96 18.52
N LEU A 38 -1.16 1.35 17.26
CA LEU A 38 -2.44 1.64 16.63
C LEU A 38 -3.01 0.36 16.04
N ARG A 39 -3.33 -0.62 16.89
CA ARG A 39 -3.98 -1.87 16.46
C ARG A 39 -5.49 -1.87 16.75
N PRO A 40 -6.33 -1.20 15.93
CA PRO A 40 -7.76 -1.52 15.86
C PRO A 40 -7.93 -2.94 15.35
N GLY A 41 -8.70 -3.75 16.10
CA GLY A 41 -8.95 -5.16 15.78
C GLY A 41 -9.56 -5.36 14.40
N GLY A 42 -8.91 -6.15 13.55
CA GLY A 42 -9.50 -6.64 12.29
C GLY A 42 -9.58 -5.63 11.15
N GLN A 43 -8.77 -4.58 11.17
CA GLN A 43 -8.78 -3.53 10.16
C GLN A 43 -8.47 -4.06 8.75
N GLU A 44 -9.39 -3.84 7.80
CA GLU A 44 -9.30 -4.35 6.44
C GLU A 44 -8.19 -3.67 5.61
N ILE A 45 -7.80 -4.30 4.52
CA ILE A 45 -6.81 -3.77 3.58
C ILE A 45 -7.48 -2.65 2.79
N ALA A 46 -7.00 -1.41 2.96
CA ALA A 46 -7.54 -0.26 2.25
C ALA A 46 -6.85 0.00 0.91
N ALA A 47 -5.59 -0.43 0.76
CA ALA A 47 -4.87 -0.25 -0.50
C ALA A 47 -3.73 -1.27 -0.67
N GLN A 48 -3.31 -1.42 -1.92
CA GLN A 48 -2.14 -2.19 -2.33
C GLN A 48 -1.12 -1.26 -3.00
N VAL A 49 0.15 -1.52 -2.78
CA VAL A 49 1.26 -0.91 -3.52
C VAL A 49 1.94 -1.98 -4.35
N MET A 50 2.15 -1.72 -5.63
CA MET A 50 2.88 -2.58 -6.53
C MET A 50 4.12 -1.90 -7.09
N TRP A 51 5.18 -2.66 -7.34
CA TRP A 51 6.39 -2.16 -7.98
C TRP A 51 6.98 -3.20 -8.91
N PHE A 52 7.78 -2.73 -9.86
CA PHE A 52 8.58 -3.60 -10.69
C PHE A 52 9.94 -3.81 -10.06
N ASN A 53 10.38 -5.06 -9.94
CA ASN A 53 11.79 -5.36 -9.71
C ASN A 53 12.42 -5.68 -11.06
N PRO A 54 13.16 -4.73 -11.70
CA PRO A 54 13.82 -5.00 -12.96
C PRO A 54 14.96 -6.04 -12.84
N GLY A 55 15.51 -6.23 -11.63
CA GLY A 55 16.58 -7.20 -11.34
C GLY A 55 16.13 -8.47 -10.59
N GLY A 56 14.83 -8.77 -10.52
CA GLY A 56 14.31 -9.93 -9.77
C GLY A 56 13.08 -10.57 -10.43
N ALA A 57 12.46 -11.54 -9.75
CA ALA A 57 11.38 -12.41 -10.24
C ALA A 57 10.00 -11.72 -10.50
N GLY A 58 9.98 -10.51 -11.03
CA GLY A 58 8.77 -9.84 -11.52
C GLY A 58 8.25 -8.68 -10.66
N CYS A 59 6.93 -8.55 -10.55
CA CYS A 59 6.28 -7.46 -9.81
C CYS A 59 6.12 -7.80 -8.32
N GLY A 60 6.62 -6.92 -7.45
CA GLY A 60 6.38 -7.01 -6.01
C GLY A 60 5.10 -6.29 -5.61
N SER A 61 4.43 -6.76 -4.56
CA SER A 61 3.27 -6.06 -3.99
C SER A 61 3.23 -6.07 -2.46
N ARG A 62 2.63 -5.04 -1.86
CA ARG A 62 2.49 -4.85 -0.42
C ARG A 62 1.14 -4.21 -0.09
N THR A 63 0.46 -4.66 0.96
CA THR A 63 -0.87 -4.14 1.37
C THR A 63 -0.78 -3.20 2.57
N SER A 64 -1.64 -2.17 2.60
CA SER A 64 -1.81 -1.22 3.70
C SER A 64 -3.23 -1.19 4.23
N THR A 65 -3.31 -0.65 5.43
CA THR A 65 -4.51 -0.38 6.20
C THR A 65 -4.55 1.15 6.46
N PRO A 66 -5.74 1.76 6.60
CA PRO A 66 -5.83 3.18 6.93
C PRO A 66 -5.15 3.45 8.27
N SER A 67 -4.43 4.56 8.39
CA SER A 67 -3.90 5.01 9.67
C SER A 67 -4.28 6.46 9.89
N ARG A 68 -4.76 6.79 11.09
CA ARG A 68 -5.07 8.18 11.47
C ARG A 68 -3.82 9.07 11.66
N GLY A 69 -2.62 8.54 11.41
CA GLY A 69 -1.34 9.23 11.56
C GLY A 69 -0.60 9.40 10.24
N ARG A 70 0.40 10.30 10.20
CA ARG A 70 1.30 10.49 9.04
C ARG A 70 2.02 9.17 8.73
N SER A 71 1.57 8.47 7.70
CA SER A 71 2.07 7.14 7.36
C SER A 71 3.10 7.18 6.24
N ARG A 72 4.17 6.42 6.40
CA ARG A 72 5.24 6.25 5.39
C ARG A 72 5.08 4.94 4.64
N PHE A 73 3.94 4.71 3.98
CA PHE A 73 3.64 3.42 3.32
C PHE A 73 4.72 2.98 2.32
N ALA A 74 5.40 3.95 1.70
CA ALA A 74 6.35 3.78 0.60
C ALA A 74 7.79 4.19 0.94
N ARG A 75 8.15 4.30 2.24
CA ARG A 75 9.51 4.60 2.70
C ARG A 75 9.97 3.65 3.79
#